data_AF-A0A1A9LDJ2-F1
#
_entry.id   AF-A0A1A9LDJ2-F1
#
_cell.length_a   1.000
_cell.length_b   1.000
_cell.length_c   1.000
_cell.angle_alpha   90.00
_cell.angle_beta   90.00
_cell.angle_gamma   90.00
#
_symmetry.space_group_name_H-M   'P 1'
#
loop_
_entity.id
_entity.type
_entity.pdbx_description
1 polymer ?
#
loop_
_entity_poly.entity_id
_entity_poly.type
_entity_poly.pdbx_seq_one_letter_code
_entity_poly.pdbx_strand_id
1 'polypeptide(L)'
;MKIKLPTLWLAFAATLFLAKNVSYSQVGINTINPNGILEINSSTNGVVLPRLALTKTNIMAPATNPQTGNIPVGTTVYNTNTTTSGTNDVSPGMYSWDGAKWVPQFNRKQSVLYEQTGGDLRTLSNEGQRNIPGLVSKNFTPKYTGKYRVSLSVNYGGGNAKVPDQGGGGSQSDGNLNIALESGIFYFTFNGTTYQIPAHSYSTAYDSSVGATNYFAIWRQYTFETFISLTANQTASFDLKFDQDAAFEFEGSGNSGNGRGHIFYDIPCTVEVTYIGD
;
A
#
# COMPACT_ATOMS: atom_id res chain seq x y z
N MET A 1 -55.27 -49.13 -51.54
CA MET A 1 -55.19 -49.19 -50.06
C MET A 1 -56.01 -48.02 -49.50
N LYS A 2 -57.24 -48.27 -49.02
CA LYS A 2 -58.14 -47.23 -48.51
C LYS A 2 -57.76 -46.92 -47.06
N ILE A 3 -57.05 -45.81 -46.85
CA ILE A 3 -56.79 -45.29 -45.50
C ILE A 3 -58.16 -44.88 -44.93
N LYS A 4 -58.53 -45.41 -43.76
CA LYS A 4 -59.81 -45.08 -43.13
C LYS A 4 -59.72 -43.62 -42.61
N LEU A 5 -60.70 -42.79 -42.96
CA LEU A 5 -60.82 -41.39 -42.51
C LEU A 5 -60.51 -41.15 -41.00
N PRO A 6 -60.92 -42.03 -40.05
CA PRO A 6 -60.59 -41.85 -38.63
C PRO A 6 -59.10 -42.06 -38.28
N THR A 7 -58.34 -42.86 -39.04
CA THR A 7 -56.91 -43.08 -38.77
C THR A 7 -56.05 -41.89 -39.20
N LEU A 8 -56.50 -41.13 -40.21
CA LEU A 8 -55.85 -39.90 -40.66
C LEU A 8 -56.01 -38.77 -39.62
N TRP A 9 -57.18 -38.66 -38.99
CA TRP A 9 -57.44 -37.70 -37.92
C TRP A 9 -56.65 -37.99 -36.65
N LEU A 10 -56.50 -39.27 -36.27
CA LEU A 10 -55.63 -39.66 -35.15
C LEU A 10 -54.15 -39.37 -35.43
N ALA A 11 -53.66 -39.65 -36.64
CA ALA A 11 -52.29 -39.34 -37.02
C ALA A 11 -52.04 -37.82 -37.02
N PHE A 12 -52.99 -37.02 -37.52
CA PHE A 12 -52.89 -35.56 -37.50
C PHE A 12 -52.90 -35.00 -36.07
N ALA A 13 -53.80 -35.49 -35.20
CA ALA A 13 -53.86 -35.09 -33.80
C ALA A 13 -52.60 -35.48 -33.01
N ALA A 14 -52.04 -36.67 -33.25
CA ALA A 14 -50.78 -37.10 -32.65
C ALA A 14 -49.59 -36.24 -33.13
N THR A 15 -49.55 -35.91 -34.43
CA THR A 15 -48.51 -35.04 -35.00
C THR A 15 -48.61 -33.61 -34.46
N LEU A 16 -49.83 -33.10 -34.20
CA LEU A 16 -50.07 -31.80 -33.60
C LEU A 16 -49.70 -31.75 -32.10
N PHE A 17 -49.84 -32.86 -31.37
CA PHE A 17 -49.38 -33.00 -29.98
C PHE A 17 -47.86 -33.13 -29.84
N LEU A 18 -47.19 -33.64 -30.88
CA LEU A 18 -45.73 -33.78 -30.95
C LEU A 18 -45.05 -32.56 -31.57
N ALA A 19 -45.79 -31.76 -32.36
CA ALA A 19 -45.28 -30.54 -32.97
C ALA A 19 -45.32 -29.37 -31.98
N LYS A 20 -44.17 -29.15 -31.34
CA LYS A 20 -43.74 -27.91 -30.65
C LYS A 20 -44.17 -27.73 -29.19
N ASN A 21 -43.42 -28.40 -28.31
CA ASN A 21 -42.96 -27.73 -27.10
C ASN A 21 -41.46 -27.41 -27.25
N VAL A 22 -41.13 -26.41 -28.08
CA VAL A 22 -39.80 -25.78 -27.99
C VAL A 22 -39.91 -24.75 -26.88
N SER A 23 -39.78 -25.22 -25.64
CA SER A 23 -39.75 -24.35 -24.48
C SER A 23 -38.36 -23.73 -24.40
N TYR A 24 -38.21 -22.47 -24.80
CA TYR A 24 -37.02 -21.70 -24.48
C TYR A 24 -37.01 -21.50 -22.96
N SER A 25 -36.17 -22.27 -22.25
CA SER A 25 -36.01 -22.10 -20.81
C SER A 25 -35.03 -20.96 -20.55
N GLN A 26 -35.56 -19.75 -20.58
CA GLN A 26 -34.99 -18.64 -19.82
C GLN A 26 -35.35 -18.82 -18.35
N VAL A 27 -34.35 -18.79 -17.47
CA VAL A 27 -34.51 -18.90 -16.03
C VAL A 27 -34.67 -17.48 -15.47
N GLY A 28 -35.91 -17.01 -15.39
CA GLY A 28 -36.26 -15.86 -14.58
C GLY A 28 -36.54 -16.28 -13.15
N ILE A 29 -35.71 -15.88 -12.19
CA ILE A 29 -36.01 -16.03 -10.76
C ILE A 29 -36.68 -14.74 -10.30
N ASN A 30 -37.95 -14.87 -9.88
CA ASN A 30 -38.79 -13.76 -9.43
C ASN A 30 -39.08 -12.69 -10.52
N THR A 31 -39.09 -13.10 -11.80
CA THR A 31 -39.53 -12.30 -12.96
C THR A 31 -40.13 -13.22 -14.03
N ILE A 32 -41.19 -12.77 -14.70
CA ILE A 32 -41.83 -13.50 -15.82
C ILE A 32 -41.32 -13.07 -17.20
N ASN A 33 -40.62 -11.92 -17.26
CA ASN A 33 -40.05 -11.37 -18.49
C ASN A 33 -38.55 -11.11 -18.29
N PRO A 34 -37.73 -12.16 -18.17
CA PRO A 34 -36.29 -12.00 -18.00
C PRO A 34 -35.66 -11.39 -19.27
N ASN A 35 -34.71 -10.48 -19.08
CA ASN A 35 -33.93 -9.80 -20.09
C ASN A 35 -32.74 -10.64 -20.61
N GLY A 36 -32.58 -11.87 -20.10
CA GLY A 36 -31.50 -12.79 -20.47
C GLY A 36 -31.86 -14.24 -20.14
N ILE A 37 -30.93 -15.16 -20.47
CA ILE A 37 -31.11 -16.60 -20.22
C ILE A 37 -31.20 -16.90 -18.72
N LEU A 38 -30.54 -16.10 -17.88
CA LEU A 38 -30.70 -16.10 -16.41
C LEU A 38 -30.87 -14.66 -15.94
N GLU A 39 -32.00 -14.35 -15.29
CA GLU A 39 -32.22 -13.09 -14.58
C GLU A 39 -32.69 -13.39 -13.16
N ILE A 40 -32.12 -12.68 -12.18
CA ILE A 40 -32.54 -12.74 -10.78
C ILE A 40 -33.03 -11.35 -10.40
N ASN A 41 -34.35 -11.18 -10.28
CA ASN A 41 -34.95 -9.90 -9.93
C ASN A 41 -35.28 -9.86 -8.42
N SER A 42 -34.49 -9.14 -7.64
CA SER A 42 -34.74 -8.94 -6.22
C SER A 42 -34.32 -7.55 -5.75
N SER A 43 -35.14 -6.93 -4.91
CA SER A 43 -34.83 -5.66 -4.27
C SER A 43 -34.10 -5.80 -2.92
N THR A 44 -34.05 -7.01 -2.36
CA THR A 44 -33.51 -7.25 -1.00
C THR A 44 -32.54 -8.44 -0.90
N ASN A 45 -32.57 -9.38 -1.84
CA ASN A 45 -31.82 -10.62 -1.76
C ASN A 45 -30.66 -10.64 -2.76
N GLY A 46 -29.53 -11.23 -2.35
CA GLY A 46 -28.35 -11.41 -3.19
C GLY A 46 -28.21 -12.83 -3.75
N VAL A 47 -27.16 -13.04 -4.55
CA VAL A 47 -26.77 -14.36 -5.07
C VAL A 47 -25.59 -14.89 -4.27
N VAL A 48 -25.73 -16.09 -3.70
CA VAL A 48 -24.61 -16.80 -3.07
C VAL A 48 -23.97 -17.71 -4.10
N LEU A 49 -22.76 -17.35 -4.54
CA LEU A 49 -21.95 -18.20 -5.41
C LEU A 49 -21.47 -19.46 -4.68
N PRO A 50 -21.15 -20.56 -5.42
CA PRO A 50 -20.49 -21.71 -4.84
C PRO A 50 -19.24 -21.30 -4.06
N ARG A 51 -19.13 -21.74 -2.80
CA ARG A 51 -18.02 -21.42 -1.91
C ARG A 51 -16.98 -22.53 -1.97
N LEU A 52 -15.80 -22.22 -2.49
CA LEU A 52 -14.69 -23.16 -2.63
C LEU A 52 -13.47 -22.68 -1.83
N ALA A 53 -12.75 -23.60 -1.21
CA ALA A 53 -11.44 -23.30 -0.63
C ALA A 53 -10.37 -23.52 -1.71
N LEU A 54 -10.06 -22.49 -2.49
CA LEU A 54 -9.01 -22.57 -3.51
C LEU A 54 -7.64 -22.76 -2.86
N THR A 55 -6.73 -23.45 -3.55
CA THR A 55 -5.36 -23.70 -3.07
C THR A 55 -4.34 -22.82 -3.79
N LYS A 56 -4.51 -22.58 -5.09
CA LYS A 56 -3.73 -21.61 -5.88
C LYS A 56 -4.58 -21.09 -7.03
N THR A 57 -4.26 -19.90 -7.53
CA THR A 57 -4.95 -19.35 -8.71
C THR A 57 -4.71 -20.21 -9.95
N ASN A 58 -3.55 -20.83 -10.10
CA ASN A 58 -3.23 -21.68 -11.26
C ASN A 58 -3.68 -23.15 -11.12
N ILE A 59 -4.50 -23.48 -10.11
CA ILE A 59 -5.02 -24.84 -9.89
C ILE A 59 -6.54 -24.82 -9.94
N MET A 60 -7.13 -25.60 -10.85
CA MET A 60 -8.58 -25.68 -11.03
C MET A 60 -9.30 -26.26 -9.80
N ALA A 61 -8.72 -27.29 -9.18
CA ALA A 61 -9.28 -27.92 -7.99
C ALA A 61 -9.45 -26.88 -6.85
N PRO A 62 -10.51 -26.97 -6.04
CA PRO A 62 -11.44 -28.10 -5.90
C PRO A 62 -12.67 -28.04 -6.83
N ALA A 63 -12.74 -27.10 -7.78
CA ALA A 63 -13.86 -27.07 -8.72
C ALA A 63 -13.82 -28.29 -9.64
N THR A 64 -14.97 -28.94 -9.84
CA THR A 64 -15.12 -30.13 -10.68
C THR A 64 -16.19 -29.89 -11.74
N ASN A 65 -16.00 -30.49 -12.93
CA ASN A 65 -17.02 -30.49 -13.97
C ASN A 65 -17.93 -31.71 -13.80
N PRO A 66 -19.25 -31.54 -13.60
CA PRO A 66 -20.20 -32.66 -13.52
C PRO A 66 -20.26 -33.52 -14.79
N GLN A 67 -19.94 -32.96 -15.95
CA GLN A 67 -19.96 -33.63 -17.25
C GLN A 67 -18.60 -34.23 -17.66
N THR A 68 -17.69 -34.39 -16.70
CA THR A 68 -16.27 -34.81 -16.88
C THR A 68 -15.38 -33.73 -17.53
N GLY A 69 -14.06 -33.84 -17.36
CA GLY A 69 -13.07 -32.90 -17.92
C GLY A 69 -12.91 -31.59 -17.13
N ASN A 70 -12.38 -30.58 -17.79
CA ASN A 70 -12.11 -29.25 -17.23
C ASN A 70 -13.42 -28.47 -17.00
N ILE A 71 -13.46 -27.62 -15.96
CA ILE A 71 -14.58 -26.69 -15.78
C ILE A 71 -14.63 -25.69 -16.96
N PRO A 72 -15.83 -25.27 -17.39
CA PRO A 72 -15.96 -24.27 -18.46
C PRO A 72 -15.28 -22.93 -18.11
N VAL A 73 -14.74 -22.24 -19.10
CA VAL A 73 -14.29 -20.85 -18.98
C VAL A 73 -15.47 -19.98 -18.54
N GLY A 74 -15.23 -19.05 -17.61
CA GLY A 74 -16.26 -18.20 -17.01
C GLY A 74 -16.90 -18.80 -15.74
N THR A 75 -16.55 -20.03 -15.35
CA THR A 75 -16.97 -20.59 -14.06
C THR A 75 -16.57 -19.64 -12.94
N THR A 76 -17.54 -19.18 -12.15
CA THR A 76 -17.34 -18.16 -11.11
C THR A 76 -17.70 -18.70 -9.74
N VAL A 77 -16.80 -18.51 -8.77
CA VAL A 77 -16.91 -19.05 -7.41
C VAL A 77 -16.49 -18.00 -6.39
N TYR A 78 -16.93 -18.17 -5.14
CA TYR A 78 -16.41 -17.41 -4.01
C TYR A 78 -15.33 -18.23 -3.30
N ASN A 79 -14.08 -17.76 -3.34
CA ASN A 79 -13.00 -18.37 -2.59
C ASN A 79 -13.13 -18.02 -1.10
N THR A 80 -13.01 -19.01 -0.23
CA THR A 80 -13.02 -18.84 1.24
C THR A 80 -11.64 -18.95 1.88
N ASN A 81 -10.63 -19.40 1.13
CA ASN A 81 -9.31 -19.68 1.68
C ASN A 81 -8.35 -18.50 1.53
N THR A 82 -7.36 -18.41 2.43
CA THR A 82 -6.18 -17.56 2.26
C THR A 82 -4.95 -18.45 2.21
N THR A 83 -4.13 -18.30 1.18
CA THR A 83 -2.86 -19.03 1.10
C THR A 83 -1.67 -18.08 1.22
N THR A 84 -0.54 -18.63 1.67
CA THR A 84 0.70 -17.91 2.02
C THR A 84 1.94 -18.56 1.40
N SER A 85 1.74 -19.28 0.28
CA SER A 85 2.77 -20.09 -0.39
C SER A 85 3.59 -19.31 -1.43
N GLY A 86 3.30 -18.01 -1.62
CA GLY A 86 3.99 -17.16 -2.59
C GLY A 86 3.16 -16.94 -3.86
N THR A 87 3.79 -17.15 -5.01
CA THR A 87 3.15 -16.94 -6.32
C THR A 87 1.86 -17.76 -6.46
N ASN A 88 0.83 -17.12 -7.03
CA ASN A 88 -0.51 -17.68 -7.23
C ASN A 88 -1.31 -17.88 -5.93
N ASP A 89 -0.96 -17.18 -4.86
CA ASP A 89 -1.75 -17.21 -3.63
C ASP A 89 -3.16 -16.66 -3.85
N VAL A 90 -4.11 -17.25 -3.13
CA VAL A 90 -5.51 -16.84 -3.14
C VAL A 90 -5.85 -16.12 -1.85
N SER A 91 -6.73 -15.13 -1.95
CA SER A 91 -7.40 -14.48 -0.82
C SER A 91 -8.91 -14.61 -0.97
N PRO A 92 -9.71 -14.51 0.11
CA PRO A 92 -11.16 -14.58 0.02
C PRO A 92 -11.72 -13.55 -0.95
N GLY A 93 -12.70 -13.96 -1.76
CA GLY A 93 -13.32 -13.11 -2.78
C GLY A 93 -13.83 -13.87 -3.99
N MET A 94 -14.39 -13.16 -4.96
CA MET A 94 -14.92 -13.76 -6.20
C MET A 94 -13.80 -14.03 -7.20
N TYR A 95 -13.79 -15.23 -7.79
CA TYR A 95 -12.86 -15.63 -8.84
C TYR A 95 -13.62 -16.21 -10.02
N SER A 96 -13.13 -15.93 -11.23
CA SER A 96 -13.62 -16.51 -12.47
C SER A 96 -12.50 -17.28 -13.17
N TRP A 97 -12.80 -18.48 -13.65
CA TRP A 97 -11.85 -19.31 -14.38
C TRP A 97 -11.66 -18.79 -15.81
N ASP A 98 -10.43 -18.49 -16.24
CA ASP A 98 -10.13 -18.01 -17.59
C ASP A 98 -9.78 -19.13 -18.59
N GLY A 99 -9.74 -20.38 -18.13
CA GLY A 99 -9.30 -21.54 -18.91
C GLY A 99 -7.97 -22.13 -18.42
N ALA A 100 -7.15 -21.33 -17.74
CA ALA A 100 -5.83 -21.72 -17.23
C ALA A 100 -5.65 -21.39 -15.73
N LYS A 101 -6.28 -20.32 -15.24
CA LYS A 101 -6.20 -19.87 -13.85
C LYS A 101 -7.49 -19.19 -13.38
N TRP A 102 -7.64 -19.13 -12.07
CA TRP A 102 -8.59 -18.30 -11.37
C TRP A 102 -8.15 -16.84 -11.39
N VAL A 103 -8.99 -15.99 -11.98
CA VAL A 103 -8.78 -14.54 -12.02
C VAL A 103 -9.65 -13.89 -10.96
N PRO A 104 -9.07 -13.20 -9.95
CA PRO A 104 -9.84 -12.47 -8.95
C PRO A 104 -10.64 -11.37 -9.63
N GLN A 105 -11.93 -11.27 -9.31
CA GLN A 105 -12.84 -10.25 -9.83
C GLN A 105 -12.94 -9.05 -8.87
N PHE A 106 -11.79 -8.68 -8.28
CA PHE A 106 -11.63 -7.54 -7.39
C PHE A 106 -10.18 -7.08 -7.40
N ASN A 107 -9.97 -5.80 -7.13
CA ASN A 107 -8.63 -5.26 -7.01
C ASN A 107 -8.04 -5.60 -5.64
N ARG A 108 -6.96 -6.38 -5.61
CA ARG A 108 -6.14 -6.55 -4.41
C ARG A 108 -5.40 -5.24 -4.16
N LYS A 109 -5.84 -4.47 -3.16
CA LYS A 109 -5.23 -3.17 -2.78
C LYS A 109 -5.08 -3.10 -1.27
N GLN A 110 -3.90 -2.65 -0.85
CA GLN A 110 -3.63 -2.28 0.54
C GLN A 110 -2.62 -1.13 0.51
N SER A 111 -2.96 0.00 1.11
CA SER A 111 -1.98 1.04 1.45
C SER A 111 -2.21 1.47 2.88
N VAL A 112 -1.14 1.67 3.63
CA VAL A 112 -1.19 2.21 4.99
C VAL A 112 -0.10 3.27 5.11
N LEU A 113 -0.52 4.46 5.52
CA LEU A 113 0.36 5.59 5.83
C LEU A 113 0.52 5.68 7.35
N TYR A 114 1.77 5.75 7.79
CA TYR A 114 2.14 6.05 9.17
C TYR A 114 2.81 7.43 9.18
N GLU A 115 2.38 8.28 10.11
CA GLU A 115 2.89 9.64 10.25
C GLU A 115 3.56 9.82 11.61
N GLN A 116 4.61 10.63 11.65
CA GLN A 116 5.22 11.08 12.88
C GLN A 116 4.18 11.81 13.75
N THR A 117 4.36 11.72 15.06
CA THR A 117 3.52 12.43 16.04
C THR A 117 4.39 13.33 16.92
N GLY A 118 3.78 14.24 17.68
CA GLY A 118 4.47 14.97 18.75
C GLY A 118 5.11 16.30 18.36
N GLY A 119 4.92 16.79 17.13
CA GLY A 119 5.43 18.11 16.74
C GLY A 119 6.93 18.12 16.45
N ASP A 120 7.51 19.32 16.47
CA ASP A 120 8.93 19.57 16.26
C ASP A 120 9.80 18.79 17.26
N LEU A 121 10.55 17.84 16.73
CA LEU A 121 11.51 17.04 17.47
C LEU A 121 12.88 17.70 17.40
N ARG A 122 13.31 18.26 18.53
CA ARG A 122 14.65 18.83 18.70
C ARG A 122 15.69 17.71 18.86
N THR A 123 16.65 17.61 17.96
CA THR A 123 17.70 16.57 17.95
C THR A 123 18.92 16.98 18.79
N LEU A 124 19.88 16.08 19.01
CA LEU A 124 21.06 16.31 19.85
C LEU A 124 22.27 15.59 19.25
N SER A 125 23.40 16.28 19.09
CA SER A 125 24.64 15.69 18.57
C SER A 125 25.29 14.64 19.49
N ASN A 126 24.92 14.61 20.77
CA ASN A 126 25.55 13.74 21.78
C ASN A 126 24.61 12.67 22.38
N GLU A 127 23.43 12.48 21.78
CA GLU A 127 22.44 11.51 22.27
C GLU A 127 22.50 10.16 21.53
N GLY A 128 23.14 10.13 20.36
CA GLY A 128 23.07 9.00 19.45
C GLY A 128 21.69 8.90 18.79
N GLN A 129 21.30 7.67 18.43
CA GLN A 129 20.02 7.42 17.76
C GLN A 129 18.81 7.74 18.63
N ARG A 130 18.14 8.84 18.32
CA ARG A 130 16.86 9.25 18.86
C ARG A 130 15.70 8.64 18.07
N ASN A 131 14.69 8.14 18.78
CA ASN A 131 13.46 7.61 18.20
C ASN A 131 12.61 8.73 17.57
N ILE A 132 12.07 8.50 16.37
CA ILE A 132 11.09 9.41 15.76
C ILE A 132 9.68 9.07 16.31
N PRO A 133 9.05 9.96 17.11
CA PRO A 133 7.79 9.61 17.77
C PRO A 133 6.70 9.29 16.76
N GLY A 134 5.91 8.25 17.04
CA GLY A 134 4.87 7.80 16.10
C GLY A 134 5.36 6.93 14.95
N LEU A 135 6.68 6.72 14.80
CA LEU A 135 7.28 5.87 13.75
C LEU A 135 8.26 4.81 14.30
N VAL A 136 8.05 4.39 15.55
CA VAL A 136 8.85 3.36 16.23
C VAL A 136 7.95 2.23 16.72
N SER A 137 8.49 1.01 16.71
CA SER A 137 7.81 -0.25 17.03
C SER A 137 6.48 -0.41 16.30
N LYS A 138 6.43 0.01 15.03
CA LYS A 138 5.22 -0.08 14.22
C LYS A 138 5.13 -1.43 13.57
N ASN A 139 3.90 -1.93 13.49
CA ASN A 139 3.58 -3.21 12.89
C ASN A 139 2.70 -2.98 11.66
N PHE A 140 3.03 -3.69 10.59
CA PHE A 140 2.28 -3.77 9.35
C PHE A 140 1.96 -5.25 9.07
N THR A 141 0.67 -5.57 8.93
CA THR A 141 0.24 -6.93 8.57
C THR A 141 -0.26 -6.93 7.12
N PRO A 142 0.44 -7.60 6.19
CA PRO A 142 0.04 -7.74 4.80
C PRO A 142 -1.29 -8.50 4.68
N LYS A 143 -2.23 -7.97 3.88
CA LYS A 143 -3.47 -8.66 3.50
C LYS A 143 -3.25 -9.68 2.39
N TYR A 144 -2.21 -9.49 1.59
CA TYR A 144 -1.91 -10.31 0.42
C TYR A 144 -0.43 -10.68 0.44
N THR A 145 -0.11 -11.89 0.00
CA THR A 145 1.28 -12.25 -0.32
C THR A 145 1.64 -11.53 -1.62
N GLY A 146 2.85 -10.98 -1.72
CA GLY A 146 3.36 -10.35 -2.93
C GLY A 146 4.32 -9.21 -2.63
N LYS A 147 4.56 -8.35 -3.64
CA LYS A 147 5.45 -7.21 -3.50
C LYS A 147 4.74 -6.00 -2.91
N TYR A 148 5.44 -5.31 -2.04
CA TYR A 148 5.04 -4.06 -1.42
C TYR A 148 6.10 -3.00 -1.70
N ARG A 149 5.65 -1.79 -2.06
CA ARG A 149 6.48 -0.59 -2.07
C ARG A 149 6.44 0.02 -0.67
N VAL A 150 7.62 0.26 -0.10
CA VAL A 150 7.80 1.00 1.15
C VAL A 150 8.42 2.33 0.81
N SER A 151 7.70 3.42 1.11
CA SER A 151 8.10 4.79 0.79
C SER A 151 8.28 5.54 2.10
N LEU A 152 9.49 6.04 2.33
CA LEU A 152 9.85 6.87 3.48
C LEU A 152 10.03 8.30 2.99
N SER A 153 9.44 9.24 3.73
CA SER A 153 9.68 10.68 3.55
C SER A 153 10.07 11.27 4.89
N VAL A 154 11.26 11.87 4.97
CA VAL A 154 11.78 12.51 6.18
C VAL A 154 12.22 13.92 5.86
N ASN A 155 12.30 14.76 6.88
CA ASN A 155 12.81 16.12 6.78
C ASN A 155 13.75 16.41 7.94
N TYR A 156 14.76 17.23 7.66
CA TYR A 156 15.69 17.71 8.66
C TYR A 156 16.01 19.17 8.39
N GLY A 157 15.92 20.00 9.43
CA GLY A 157 16.26 21.42 9.41
C GLY A 157 17.23 21.76 10.53
N GLY A 158 18.17 22.66 10.26
CA GLY A 158 19.25 22.97 11.17
C GLY A 158 18.81 23.96 12.25
N GLY A 159 19.47 23.96 13.38
CA GLY A 159 19.31 24.96 14.43
C GLY A 159 19.95 26.29 14.08
N ASN A 160 20.09 27.14 15.08
CA ASN A 160 20.81 28.40 14.96
C ASN A 160 22.32 28.14 14.83
N ALA A 161 22.90 28.61 13.73
CA ALA A 161 24.34 28.69 13.55
C ALA A 161 24.94 29.73 14.51
N LYS A 162 26.20 29.53 14.91
CA LYS A 162 26.94 30.54 15.68
C LYS A 162 27.19 31.77 14.80
N VAL A 163 27.03 32.94 15.41
CA VAL A 163 27.48 34.20 14.80
C VAL A 163 28.99 34.11 14.56
N PRO A 164 29.52 34.58 13.41
CA PRO A 164 30.95 34.66 13.18
C PRO A 164 31.67 35.39 14.33
N ASP A 165 32.79 34.83 14.78
CA ASP A 165 33.69 35.55 15.69
C ASP A 165 34.50 36.54 14.85
N GLN A 166 34.15 37.82 14.93
CA GLN A 166 34.97 38.89 14.38
C GLN A 166 36.16 39.06 15.33
N GLY A 167 37.37 38.78 14.86
CA GLY A 167 38.56 39.03 15.67
C GLY A 167 38.66 40.50 16.10
N GLY A 168 39.52 40.80 17.07
CA GLY A 168 39.85 42.18 17.43
C GLY A 168 40.62 42.88 16.31
N GLY A 169 39.94 43.41 15.29
CA GLY A 169 40.55 44.09 14.15
C GLY A 169 39.66 44.08 12.91
N GLY A 170 40.01 44.83 11.86
CA GLY A 170 39.30 44.81 10.57
C GLY A 170 39.95 43.86 9.57
N SER A 171 40.13 42.58 9.93
CA SER A 171 40.73 41.59 9.05
C SER A 171 39.75 41.16 7.98
N GLN A 172 40.24 40.86 6.77
CA GLN A 172 39.41 40.30 5.69
C GLN A 172 38.92 38.87 5.97
N SER A 173 39.46 38.23 7.02
CA SER A 173 39.00 36.94 7.53
C SER A 173 37.87 37.06 8.57
N ASP A 174 37.51 38.28 8.99
CA ASP A 174 36.37 38.54 9.87
C ASP A 174 35.10 38.50 9.02
N GLY A 175 34.60 37.28 8.80
CA GLY A 175 33.41 37.05 8.00
C GLY A 175 32.17 37.66 8.66
N ASN A 176 31.35 38.34 7.87
CA ASN A 176 30.07 38.89 8.33
C ASN A 176 28.91 37.87 8.30
N LEU A 177 29.16 36.66 7.78
CA LEU A 177 28.17 35.61 7.59
C LEU A 177 28.82 34.24 7.86
N ASN A 178 28.19 33.46 8.73
CA ASN A 178 28.45 32.03 8.88
C ASN A 178 27.39 31.26 8.10
N ILE A 179 27.81 30.29 7.29
CA ILE A 179 26.93 29.31 6.65
C ILE A 179 27.35 27.95 7.20
N ALA A 180 26.56 27.42 8.13
CA ALA A 180 26.87 26.18 8.83
C ALA A 180 26.02 25.02 8.30
N LEU A 181 26.63 23.85 8.19
CA LEU A 181 25.96 22.59 7.83
C LEU A 181 25.64 21.80 9.10
N GLU A 182 24.37 21.51 9.34
CA GLU A 182 23.96 20.49 10.30
C GLU A 182 23.56 19.24 9.53
N SER A 183 24.05 18.07 9.95
CA SER A 183 23.76 16.79 9.31
C SER A 183 23.45 15.69 10.31
N GLY A 184 22.94 14.59 9.79
CA GLY A 184 22.73 13.37 10.54
C GLY A 184 22.22 12.26 9.63
N ILE A 185 21.92 11.11 10.21
CA ILE A 185 21.47 9.92 9.49
C ILE A 185 20.15 9.44 10.06
N PHE A 186 19.14 9.31 9.20
CA PHE A 186 17.96 8.54 9.52
C PHE A 186 18.25 7.05 9.34
N TYR A 187 17.96 6.27 10.38
CA TYR A 187 18.03 4.82 10.37
C TYR A 187 16.61 4.28 10.28
N PHE A 188 16.25 3.80 9.09
CA PHE A 188 14.97 3.17 8.85
C PHE A 188 15.15 1.65 8.82
N THR A 189 14.70 0.96 9.86
CA THR A 189 14.71 -0.50 9.90
C THR A 189 13.35 -1.01 9.51
N PHE A 190 13.25 -1.79 8.43
CA PHE A 190 12.01 -2.45 8.01
C PHE A 190 12.25 -3.95 7.89
N ASN A 191 11.44 -4.75 8.60
CA ASN A 191 11.51 -6.21 8.59
C ASN A 191 12.93 -6.75 8.83
N GLY A 192 13.65 -6.15 9.79
CA GLY A 192 15.03 -6.53 10.17
C GLY A 192 16.14 -5.96 9.28
N THR A 193 15.82 -5.28 8.17
CA THR A 193 16.83 -4.64 7.31
C THR A 193 16.89 -3.14 7.58
N THR A 194 18.08 -2.60 7.85
CA THR A 194 18.29 -1.17 8.11
C THR A 194 18.77 -0.44 6.87
N TYR A 195 18.11 0.67 6.55
CA TYR A 195 18.46 1.61 5.51
C TYR A 195 18.91 2.92 6.15
N GLN A 196 20.00 3.50 5.64
CA GLN A 196 20.53 4.78 6.11
C GLN A 196 20.19 5.87 5.10
N ILE A 197 19.58 6.95 5.58
CA ILE A 197 19.22 8.11 4.76
C ILE A 197 19.96 9.31 5.35
N PRO A 198 21.13 9.68 4.80
CA PRO A 198 21.85 10.87 5.20
C PRO A 198 21.00 12.11 4.91
N ALA A 199 20.85 12.95 5.91
CA ALA A 199 20.11 14.21 5.83
C ALA A 199 21.00 15.35 6.31
N HIS A 200 20.79 16.52 5.72
CA HIS A 200 21.50 17.73 6.07
C HIS A 200 20.69 18.98 5.74
N SER A 201 21.10 20.08 6.35
CA SER A 201 20.50 21.40 6.14
C SER A 201 21.52 22.49 6.42
N TYR A 202 21.30 23.66 5.84
CA TYR A 202 22.18 24.81 6.03
C TYR A 202 21.45 25.87 6.86
N SER A 203 22.16 26.42 7.83
CA SER A 203 21.74 27.58 8.60
C SER A 203 22.70 28.74 8.36
N THR A 204 22.18 29.96 8.45
CA THR A 204 22.94 31.19 8.28
C THR A 204 22.88 32.05 9.52
N ALA A 205 24.02 32.61 9.91
CA ALA A 205 24.10 33.59 10.99
C ALA A 205 24.98 34.76 10.55
N TYR A 206 24.37 35.94 10.44
CA TYR A 206 25.08 37.18 10.23
C TYR A 206 25.63 37.73 11.53
N ASP A 207 26.74 38.45 11.41
CA ASP A 207 27.19 39.32 12.48
C ASP A 207 26.13 40.37 12.84
N SER A 208 26.07 40.70 14.14
CA SER A 208 25.09 41.62 14.71
C SER A 208 25.15 43.04 14.12
N SER A 209 26.31 43.47 13.61
CA SER A 209 26.49 44.79 12.99
C SER A 209 25.87 44.92 11.60
N VAL A 210 25.58 43.79 10.94
CA VAL A 210 25.10 43.76 9.54
C VAL A 210 23.59 44.03 9.45
N GLY A 211 22.83 43.73 10.51
CA GLY A 211 21.38 43.93 10.54
C GLY A 211 20.60 43.08 9.52
N ALA A 212 21.15 41.94 9.09
CA ALA A 212 20.55 41.03 8.11
C ALA A 212 19.76 39.89 8.77
N THR A 213 18.93 39.20 7.97
CA THR A 213 18.09 38.09 8.44
C THR A 213 18.88 36.78 8.49
N ASN A 214 18.83 36.12 9.64
CA ASN A 214 19.33 34.77 9.82
C ASN A 214 18.28 33.75 9.39
N TYR A 215 18.70 32.73 8.65
CA TYR A 215 17.84 31.62 8.27
C TYR A 215 18.28 30.35 9.01
N PHE A 216 17.32 29.72 9.67
CA PHE A 216 17.45 28.44 10.38
C PHE A 216 16.17 27.64 10.14
N ALA A 217 16.17 26.36 10.52
CA ALA A 217 15.06 25.44 10.29
C ALA A 217 14.60 25.36 8.81
N ILE A 218 15.47 25.71 7.85
CA ILE A 218 15.22 25.49 6.43
C ILE A 218 15.33 23.99 6.19
N TRP A 219 14.21 23.31 6.36
CA TRP A 219 14.17 21.86 6.26
C TRP A 219 14.27 21.42 4.80
N ARG A 220 15.03 20.35 4.57
CA ARG A 220 15.08 19.65 3.29
C ARG A 220 14.40 18.31 3.43
N GLN A 221 13.54 17.98 2.47
CA GLN A 221 12.91 16.67 2.40
C GLN A 221 13.83 15.66 1.71
N TYR A 222 13.89 14.47 2.28
CA TYR A 222 14.59 13.32 1.76
C TYR A 222 13.58 12.18 1.61
N THR A 223 13.59 11.55 0.45
CA THR A 223 12.72 10.41 0.16
C THR A 223 13.54 9.16 -0.08
N PHE A 224 13.00 8.04 0.34
CA PHE A 224 13.57 6.71 0.11
C PHE A 224 12.46 5.75 -0.28
N GLU A 225 12.70 4.95 -1.31
CA GLU A 225 11.77 3.93 -1.76
C GLU A 225 12.48 2.58 -1.85
N THR A 226 11.81 1.52 -1.39
CA THR A 226 12.25 0.14 -1.59
C THR A 226 11.09 -0.78 -1.89
N PHE A 227 11.37 -1.91 -2.52
CA PHE A 227 10.40 -2.92 -2.86
C PHE A 227 10.74 -4.22 -2.15
N ILE A 228 9.78 -4.73 -1.37
CA ILE A 228 9.98 -5.91 -0.53
C ILE A 228 8.86 -6.92 -0.77
N SER A 229 9.19 -8.20 -0.70
CA SER A 229 8.19 -9.27 -0.72
C SER A 229 7.70 -9.55 0.69
N LEU A 230 6.38 -9.50 0.90
CA LEU A 230 5.75 -9.82 2.18
C LEU A 230 4.72 -10.94 1.99
N THR A 231 4.48 -11.68 3.06
CA THR A 231 3.54 -12.82 3.08
C THR A 231 2.25 -12.43 3.80
N ALA A 232 1.09 -12.81 3.27
CA ALA A 232 -0.19 -12.51 3.91
C ALA A 232 -0.22 -12.99 5.37
N ASN A 233 -0.80 -12.16 6.25
CA ASN A 233 -0.94 -12.40 7.68
C ASN A 233 0.38 -12.52 8.49
N GLN A 234 1.55 -12.32 7.86
CA GLN A 234 2.84 -12.28 8.56
C GLN A 234 3.20 -10.84 8.88
N THR A 235 3.18 -10.46 10.16
CA THR A 235 3.48 -9.09 10.60
C THR A 235 4.93 -8.72 10.32
N ALA A 236 5.13 -7.63 9.58
CA ALA A 236 6.41 -6.96 9.42
C ALA A 236 6.45 -5.75 10.36
N SER A 237 7.55 -5.59 11.09
CA SER A 237 7.77 -4.42 11.96
C SER A 237 8.70 -3.40 11.31
N PHE A 238 8.60 -2.15 11.74
CA PHE A 238 9.57 -1.12 11.39
C PHE A 238 9.81 -0.09 12.49
N ASP A 239 10.98 0.53 12.42
CA ASP A 239 11.46 1.58 13.30
C ASP A 239 12.13 2.69 12.49
N LEU A 240 11.87 3.94 12.85
CA LEU A 240 12.58 5.10 12.34
C LEU A 240 13.27 5.84 13.49
N LYS A 241 14.58 6.02 13.34
CA LYS A 241 15.43 6.76 14.28
C LYS A 241 16.28 7.78 13.54
N PHE A 242 16.78 8.77 14.24
CA PHE A 242 17.71 9.76 13.72
C PHE A 242 18.89 9.95 14.65
N ASP A 243 20.09 10.02 14.08
CA ASP A 243 21.33 10.33 14.80
C ASP A 243 21.91 11.60 14.20
N GLN A 244 22.16 12.61 15.04
CA GLN A 244 22.69 13.89 14.60
C GLN A 244 24.22 13.86 14.66
N ASP A 245 24.87 14.32 13.59
CA ASP A 245 26.33 14.48 13.56
C ASP A 245 26.77 15.65 14.46
N ALA A 246 28.06 15.70 14.78
CA ALA A 246 28.63 16.79 15.57
C ALA A 246 28.43 18.16 14.89
N ALA A 247 27.63 19.03 15.52
CA ALA A 247 27.26 20.35 15.00
C ALA A 247 28.05 21.49 15.69
N PHE A 248 29.39 21.48 15.59
CA PHE A 248 30.25 22.44 16.31
C PHE A 248 30.00 23.91 15.96
N GLU A 249 29.55 24.18 14.74
CA GLU A 249 29.25 25.53 14.25
C GLU A 249 27.87 26.06 14.67
N PHE A 250 27.13 25.31 15.51
CA PHE A 250 25.80 25.67 15.99
C PHE A 250 25.81 26.05 17.47
N GLU A 251 24.84 26.86 17.91
CA GLU A 251 24.71 27.22 19.32
C GLU A 251 24.68 25.95 20.21
N GLY A 252 25.41 25.98 21.33
CA GLY A 252 25.52 24.79 22.20
C GLY A 252 26.13 23.54 21.51
N SER A 253 26.78 23.71 20.35
CA SER A 253 27.31 22.64 19.50
C SER A 253 26.26 21.60 19.08
N GLY A 254 25.00 22.04 18.91
CA GLY A 254 23.85 21.18 18.61
C GLY A 254 23.35 20.34 19.79
N ASN A 255 23.85 20.58 21.01
CA ASN A 255 23.49 19.79 22.19
C ASN A 255 22.50 20.52 23.13
N SER A 256 22.20 21.80 22.88
CA SER A 256 21.31 22.58 23.75
C SER A 256 20.76 23.82 23.03
N GLY A 257 19.72 24.42 23.61
CA GLY A 257 19.15 25.68 23.13
C GLY A 257 18.65 25.63 21.67
N ASN A 258 18.88 26.71 20.95
CA ASN A 258 18.38 26.88 19.58
C ASN A 258 19.30 26.24 18.53
N GLY A 259 20.53 25.88 18.86
CA GLY A 259 21.45 25.25 17.91
C GLY A 259 21.19 23.77 17.64
N ARG A 260 20.23 23.14 18.34
CA ARG A 260 19.77 21.78 18.03
C ARG A 260 19.09 21.73 16.66
N GLY A 261 19.13 20.58 15.98
CA GLY A 261 18.37 20.35 14.75
C GLY A 261 16.88 20.09 14.98
N HIS A 262 16.10 20.19 13.91
CA HIS A 262 14.65 20.08 13.84
C HIS A 262 14.23 18.94 12.90
N ILE A 263 13.24 18.16 13.34
CA ILE A 263 12.53 17.17 12.53
C ILE A 263 11.05 17.39 12.81
N PHE A 264 10.18 17.47 11.78
CA PHE A 264 8.76 17.87 11.95
C PHE A 264 8.62 19.34 12.34
N TYR A 265 9.34 20.25 11.68
CA TYR A 265 9.06 21.67 11.89
C TYR A 265 7.74 22.06 11.21
N ASP A 266 7.61 21.76 9.90
CA ASP A 266 6.37 22.00 9.12
C ASP A 266 5.71 20.72 8.62
N ILE A 267 6.50 19.78 8.10
CA ILE A 267 6.00 18.56 7.45
C ILE A 267 6.34 17.34 8.32
N PRO A 268 5.41 16.39 8.52
CA PRO A 268 5.71 15.15 9.20
C PRO A 268 6.67 14.25 8.45
N CYS A 269 7.49 13.49 9.18
CA CYS A 269 8.06 12.27 8.59
C CYS A 269 6.93 11.26 8.36
N THR A 270 6.99 10.50 7.27
CA THR A 270 5.97 9.50 6.93
C THR A 270 6.58 8.22 6.38
N VAL A 271 5.90 7.11 6.65
CA VAL A 271 6.19 5.79 6.07
C VAL A 271 4.91 5.28 5.44
N GLU A 272 4.91 5.06 4.14
CA GLU A 272 3.80 4.44 3.41
C GLU A 272 4.18 3.03 2.96
N VAL A 273 3.31 2.05 3.22
CA VAL A 273 3.45 0.68 2.73
C VAL A 273 2.29 0.35 1.81
N THR A 274 2.58 0.14 0.52
CA THR A 274 1.57 -0.07 -0.54
C THR A 274 1.78 -1.40 -1.25
N TYR A 275 0.73 -2.23 -1.35
CA TYR A 275 0.74 -3.45 -2.17
C TYR A 275 0.77 -3.10 -3.66
N ILE A 276 1.70 -3.69 -4.40
CA ILE A 276 1.87 -3.42 -5.83
C ILE A 276 1.51 -4.62 -6.73
N GLY A 277 1.33 -5.81 -6.17
CA GLY A 277 1.02 -7.03 -6.92
C GLY A 277 2.01 -8.15 -6.70
N ASP A 278 1.82 -9.24 -7.44
CA ASP A 278 2.71 -10.42 -7.44
C ASP A 278 3.71 -10.34 -8.60
#